data_AF-A0A3P8RM27-F1
#
_entry.id   AF-A0A3P8RM27-F1
#
_cell.length_a   1.000
_cell.length_b   1.000
_cell.length_c   1.000
_cell.angle_alpha   90.00
_cell.angle_beta   90.00
_cell.angle_gamma   90.00
#
_symmetry.space_group_name_H-M   'P 1'
#
loop_
_entity.id
_entity.type
_entity.pdbx_description
1 polymer ?
#
loop_
_entity_poly.entity_id
_entity_poly.type
_entity_poly.pdbx_seq_one_letter_code
_entity_poly.pdbx_strand_id
1 'polypeptide(L)'
;MLITGILLFNKASKKEEEEEVNINDLIVKEVLPVTTKSIEKELRVTQSLAWKYTALLEKLTDPDVQPKQCDVPIVLLRQALYNVRQHEVFLKMLLADADLCTKHIEILQTELSSQMKLLKETVQPKMAVPTATVFPLFKVLSKLWSGLQDEAELLNILNNITLNLQPFLASQAKIFSESYLDSLLEASQVKTDEQRMTESSGIADVSREWLLPETTASFNELPQQYNGVCGYTLVSRDGLLLPGNPHIGVLKHKEKLYVFSSKQAALNFSSSPDDFVEKVAEKAKCSPELIQLLKLHQFSCVSPYSEVRESLLVKPFTKCESGTQTDLHPMETNIVKSYEWNEWELRRKALQLVDLRTKVTHSMQTDLSHLRRENATQTWLPKDTACQSKRDGESNVPKPQIYLAGLRGQRNAQVVKTNLTRSVDE
;
A
#
# COMPACT_ATOMS: atom_id res chain seq x y z
N MET A 1 4.84 16.58 -29.63
CA MET A 1 3.81 15.58 -29.99
C MET A 1 3.66 15.42 -31.50
N LEU A 2 3.29 16.46 -32.27
CA LEU A 2 3.12 16.36 -33.73
C LEU A 2 4.39 15.94 -34.50
N ILE A 3 5.55 16.48 -34.11
CA ILE A 3 6.85 16.20 -34.75
C ILE A 3 7.18 14.70 -34.68
N THR A 4 6.92 14.06 -33.53
CA THR A 4 7.18 12.64 -33.31
C THR A 4 6.34 11.77 -34.26
N GLY A 5 5.06 12.12 -34.43
CA GLY A 5 4.17 11.43 -35.39
C GLY A 5 4.62 11.58 -36.84
N ILE A 6 5.07 12.77 -37.24
CA ILE A 6 5.59 13.02 -38.59
C ILE A 6 6.89 12.25 -38.83
N LEU A 7 7.80 12.22 -37.85
CA LEU A 7 9.04 11.45 -37.93
C LEU A 7 8.79 9.95 -38.03
N LEU A 8 7.84 9.42 -37.26
CA LEU A 8 7.44 8.01 -37.31
C LEU A 8 6.90 7.63 -38.69
N PHE A 9 6.02 8.45 -39.24
CA PHE A 9 5.49 8.23 -40.59
C PHE A 9 6.58 8.31 -41.66
N ASN A 10 7.41 9.36 -41.65
CA ASN A 10 8.51 9.51 -42.61
C ASN A 10 9.50 8.35 -42.52
N LYS A 11 9.76 7.83 -41.32
CA LYS A 11 10.65 6.67 -41.11
C LYS A 11 9.99 5.36 -41.57
N ALA A 12 8.67 5.24 -41.46
CA ALA A 12 7.91 4.11 -41.99
C ALA A 12 7.77 4.16 -43.53
N SER A 13 7.72 5.35 -44.13
CA SER A 13 7.64 5.54 -45.59
C SER A 13 9.00 5.42 -46.29
N LYS A 14 10.10 5.80 -45.63
CA LYS A 14 11.48 5.64 -46.18
C LYS A 14 11.99 4.20 -46.18
N LYS A 15 11.38 3.31 -45.38
CA LYS A 15 11.79 1.91 -45.21
C LYS A 15 11.12 0.93 -46.18
N GLU A 16 10.41 1.40 -47.21
CA GLU A 16 9.88 0.52 -48.26
C GLU A 16 10.95 0.15 -49.33
N GLU A 17 12.15 0.74 -49.30
CA GLU A 17 13.26 0.40 -50.22
C GLU A 17 14.26 -0.63 -49.65
N GLU A 18 14.30 -0.85 -48.33
CA GLU A 18 15.16 -1.86 -47.68
C GLU A 18 14.36 -2.55 -46.57
N GLU A 19 14.27 -3.89 -46.68
CA GLU A 19 13.69 -4.90 -45.78
C GLU A 19 12.95 -4.42 -44.52
N GLU A 20 11.72 -4.93 -44.34
CA GLU A 20 10.76 -4.68 -43.25
C GLU A 20 11.30 -4.96 -41.83
N VAL A 21 12.32 -4.25 -41.36
CA VAL A 21 12.70 -4.24 -39.94
C VAL A 21 11.87 -3.17 -39.26
N ASN A 22 10.70 -3.62 -38.78
CA ASN A 22 9.75 -2.88 -37.99
C ASN A 22 10.48 -2.32 -36.75
N ILE A 23 10.46 -1.00 -36.53
CA ILE A 23 11.12 -0.40 -35.34
C ILE A 23 10.45 -0.86 -34.04
N ASN A 24 9.20 -1.35 -34.15
CA ASN A 24 8.46 -2.03 -33.11
C ASN A 24 9.04 -3.41 -32.75
N ASP A 25 9.73 -4.08 -33.67
CA ASP A 25 10.17 -5.47 -33.45
C ASP A 25 11.34 -5.57 -32.46
N LEU A 26 12.21 -4.56 -32.37
CA LEU A 26 13.39 -4.65 -31.52
C LEU A 26 13.06 -4.57 -30.02
N ILE A 27 12.13 -3.69 -29.64
CA ILE A 27 11.70 -3.53 -28.24
C ILE A 27 10.75 -4.67 -27.84
N VAL A 28 9.87 -5.10 -28.76
CA VAL A 28 8.77 -6.02 -28.45
C VAL A 28 9.16 -7.49 -28.63
N LYS A 29 9.99 -7.86 -29.61
CA LYS A 29 10.34 -9.28 -29.85
C LYS A 29 11.52 -9.77 -29.01
N GLU A 30 12.41 -8.88 -28.57
CA GLU A 30 13.58 -9.27 -27.78
C GLU A 30 13.40 -9.04 -26.28
N VAL A 31 12.92 -7.88 -25.85
CA VAL A 31 12.93 -7.51 -24.41
C VAL A 31 11.78 -8.17 -23.63
N LEU A 32 10.58 -8.23 -24.19
CA LEU A 32 9.40 -8.86 -23.57
C LEU A 32 9.61 -10.35 -23.23
N PRO A 33 9.95 -11.24 -24.18
CA PRO A 33 10.10 -12.65 -23.84
C PRO A 33 11.34 -12.92 -22.97
N VAL A 34 12.34 -12.03 -22.99
CA VAL A 34 13.52 -12.18 -22.12
C VAL A 34 13.17 -11.86 -20.66
N THR A 35 12.43 -10.79 -20.42
CA THR A 35 12.03 -10.39 -19.06
C THR A 35 11.05 -11.39 -18.44
N THR A 36 10.00 -11.79 -19.15
CA THR A 36 9.04 -12.79 -18.65
C THR A 36 9.70 -14.15 -18.39
N LYS A 37 10.50 -14.66 -19.33
CA LYS A 37 11.25 -15.92 -19.12
C LYS A 37 12.27 -15.84 -18.00
N SER A 38 12.86 -14.66 -17.74
CA SER A 38 13.78 -14.48 -16.62
C SER A 38 13.04 -14.60 -15.29
N ILE A 39 11.90 -13.91 -15.15
CA ILE A 39 11.04 -13.99 -13.96
C ILE A 39 10.54 -15.42 -13.74
N GLU A 40 10.10 -16.12 -14.79
CA GLU A 40 9.68 -17.52 -14.71
C GLU A 40 10.78 -18.46 -14.24
N LYS A 41 12.02 -18.28 -14.72
CA LYS A 41 13.17 -19.08 -14.28
C LYS A 41 13.45 -18.86 -12.80
N GLU A 42 13.46 -17.61 -12.35
CA GLU A 42 13.69 -17.27 -10.94
C GLU A 42 12.56 -17.78 -10.05
N LEU A 43 11.32 -17.74 -10.53
CA LEU A 43 10.16 -18.32 -9.86
C LEU A 43 10.31 -19.82 -9.66
N ARG A 44 10.74 -20.59 -10.67
CA ARG A 44 10.95 -22.04 -10.54
C ARG A 44 12.02 -22.39 -9.52
N VAL A 45 13.12 -21.64 -9.47
CA VAL A 45 14.18 -21.82 -8.46
C VAL A 45 13.65 -21.50 -7.06
N THR A 46 12.88 -20.43 -6.92
CA THR A 46 12.28 -20.03 -5.65
C THR A 46 11.29 -21.07 -5.15
N GLN A 47 10.46 -21.62 -6.04
CA GLN A 47 9.50 -22.67 -5.73
C GLN A 47 10.18 -23.97 -5.28
N SER A 48 11.25 -24.39 -5.96
CA SER A 48 11.98 -25.59 -5.57
C SER A 48 12.58 -25.46 -4.16
N LEU A 49 13.16 -24.29 -3.84
CA LEU A 49 13.64 -23.97 -2.49
C LEU A 49 12.49 -23.97 -1.48
N ALA A 50 11.35 -23.35 -1.82
CA ALA A 50 10.18 -23.30 -0.95
C ALA A 50 9.69 -24.70 -0.58
N TRP A 51 9.66 -25.62 -1.56
CA TRP A 51 9.28 -27.01 -1.33
C TRP A 51 10.30 -27.76 -0.47
N LYS A 52 11.60 -27.55 -0.68
CA LYS A 52 12.68 -28.12 0.14
C LYS A 52 12.53 -27.67 1.61
N TYR A 53 12.37 -26.36 1.86
CA TYR A 53 12.18 -25.82 3.21
C TYR A 53 10.89 -26.33 3.86
N THR A 54 9.80 -26.40 3.10
CA THR A 54 8.51 -26.90 3.61
C THR A 54 8.64 -28.38 4.01
N ALA A 55 9.27 -29.21 3.17
CA ALA A 55 9.47 -30.64 3.44
C ALA A 55 10.37 -30.87 4.66
N LEU A 56 11.42 -30.05 4.85
CA LEU A 56 12.26 -30.11 6.04
C LEU A 56 11.49 -29.78 7.32
N LEU A 57 10.72 -28.70 7.31
CA LEU A 57 9.91 -28.31 8.46
C LEU A 57 8.78 -29.32 8.74
N GLU A 58 8.21 -29.95 7.72
CA GLU A 58 7.25 -31.05 7.88
C GLU A 58 7.88 -32.21 8.66
N LYS A 59 9.12 -32.62 8.35
CA LYS A 59 9.82 -33.68 9.11
C LYS A 59 10.15 -33.28 10.54
N LEU A 60 10.62 -32.05 10.73
CA LEU A 60 11.09 -31.58 12.05
C LEU A 60 9.94 -31.29 13.01
N THR A 61 8.73 -31.09 12.50
CA THR A 61 7.53 -30.76 13.30
C THR A 61 6.53 -31.93 13.34
N ASP A 62 6.93 -33.11 12.84
CA ASP A 62 6.11 -34.32 12.93
C ASP A 62 6.17 -34.88 14.35
N PRO A 63 5.03 -35.04 15.06
CA PRO A 63 5.02 -35.59 16.43
C PRO A 63 5.56 -37.01 16.53
N ASP A 64 5.55 -37.78 15.43
CA ASP A 64 5.99 -39.19 15.42
C ASP A 64 7.51 -39.35 15.17
N VAL A 65 8.20 -38.27 14.78
CA VAL A 65 9.65 -38.28 14.53
C VAL A 65 10.36 -37.71 15.75
N GLN A 66 11.02 -38.58 16.53
CA GLN A 66 11.99 -38.14 17.53
C GLN A 66 13.00 -37.22 16.83
N PRO A 67 13.24 -35.99 17.34
CA PRO A 67 14.22 -35.11 16.74
C PRO A 67 15.57 -35.82 16.85
N LYS A 68 16.06 -36.37 15.73
CA LYS A 68 17.49 -36.63 15.59
C LYS A 68 18.15 -35.33 16.02
N GLN A 69 19.10 -35.40 16.96
CA GLN A 69 19.91 -34.26 17.41
C GLN A 69 20.51 -33.58 16.18
N CYS A 70 19.76 -32.64 15.63
CA CYS A 70 20.13 -31.82 14.53
C CYS A 70 20.14 -30.45 15.17
N ASP A 71 21.33 -29.89 15.37
CA ASP A 71 21.55 -28.50 15.77
C ASP A 71 21.11 -27.54 14.64
N VAL A 72 19.99 -27.84 13.99
CA VAL A 72 19.40 -27.04 12.91
C VAL A 72 18.58 -25.95 13.60
N PRO A 73 18.90 -24.67 13.38
CA PRO A 73 18.12 -23.59 13.97
C PRO A 73 16.73 -23.51 13.31
N ILE A 74 15.74 -24.21 13.88
CA ILE A 74 14.35 -24.30 13.36
C ILE A 74 13.75 -22.91 13.13
N VAL A 75 14.08 -21.95 14.00
CA VAL A 75 13.64 -20.56 13.87
C VAL A 75 14.19 -19.91 12.61
N LEU A 76 15.47 -20.12 12.28
CA LEU A 76 16.08 -19.59 11.05
C LEU A 76 15.54 -20.31 9.81
N LEU A 77 15.27 -21.62 9.90
CA LEU A 77 14.65 -22.38 8.81
C LEU A 77 13.23 -21.88 8.51
N ARG A 78 12.47 -21.52 9.55
CA ARG A 78 11.14 -20.90 9.43
C ARG A 78 11.21 -19.51 8.81
N GLN A 79 12.12 -18.66 9.28
CA GLN A 79 12.36 -17.35 8.67
C GLN A 79 12.80 -17.49 7.21
N ALA A 80 13.62 -18.50 6.91
CA ALA A 80 14.03 -18.80 5.55
C ALA A 80 12.82 -19.17 4.67
N LEU A 81 11.95 -20.07 5.15
CA LEU A 81 10.70 -20.41 4.47
C LEU A 81 9.84 -19.17 4.21
N TYR A 82 9.65 -18.31 5.21
CA TYR A 82 8.82 -17.11 5.05
C TYR A 82 9.36 -16.17 3.99
N ASN A 83 10.66 -15.89 4.00
CA ASN A 83 11.26 -15.02 3.00
C ASN A 83 11.25 -15.65 1.60
N VAL A 84 11.48 -16.96 1.44
CA VAL A 84 11.33 -17.63 0.13
C VAL A 84 9.89 -17.56 -0.36
N ARG A 85 8.90 -17.77 0.52
CA ARG A 85 7.47 -17.66 0.15
C ARG A 85 7.07 -16.22 -0.18
N GLN A 86 7.65 -15.22 0.49
CA GLN A 86 7.43 -13.81 0.14
C GLN A 86 8.01 -13.50 -1.23
N HIS A 87 9.24 -13.94 -1.49
CA HIS A 87 9.88 -13.80 -2.80
C HIS A 87 9.04 -14.47 -3.90
N GLU A 88 8.53 -15.68 -3.67
CA GLU A 88 7.62 -16.37 -4.60
C GLU A 88 6.37 -15.52 -4.90
N VAL A 89 5.75 -14.95 -3.86
CA VAL A 89 4.56 -14.11 -3.98
C VAL A 89 4.86 -12.81 -4.75
N PHE A 90 6.01 -12.18 -4.52
CA PHE A 90 6.44 -11.00 -5.28
C PHE A 90 6.72 -11.32 -6.75
N LEU A 91 7.42 -12.41 -7.04
CA LEU A 91 7.67 -12.84 -8.42
C LEU A 91 6.36 -13.15 -9.17
N LYS A 92 5.38 -13.77 -8.50
CA LYS A 92 4.04 -13.98 -9.08
C LYS A 92 3.33 -12.67 -9.41
N MET A 93 3.44 -11.66 -8.55
CA MET A 93 2.88 -10.33 -8.82
C MET A 93 3.58 -9.65 -10.02
N LEU A 94 4.91 -9.68 -10.06
CA LEU A 94 5.69 -9.12 -11.16
C LEU A 94 5.40 -9.82 -12.48
N LEU A 95 5.21 -11.15 -12.47
CA LEU A 95 4.83 -11.92 -13.64
C LEU A 95 3.42 -11.53 -14.13
N ALA A 96 2.45 -11.40 -13.23
CA ALA A 96 1.11 -10.96 -13.59
C ALA A 96 1.10 -9.54 -14.18
N ASP A 97 1.88 -8.62 -13.61
CA ASP A 97 2.02 -7.27 -14.15
C ASP A 97 2.76 -7.28 -15.50
N ALA A 98 3.79 -8.11 -15.69
CA ALA A 98 4.47 -8.27 -16.98
C ALA A 98 3.56 -8.87 -18.07
N ASP A 99 2.68 -9.81 -17.72
CA ASP A 99 1.66 -10.36 -18.62
C ASP A 99 0.64 -9.29 -19.02
N LEU A 100 0.27 -8.38 -18.11
CA LEU A 100 -0.58 -7.23 -18.43
C LEU A 100 0.12 -6.25 -19.38
N CYS A 101 1.39 -5.90 -19.13
CA CYS A 101 2.20 -5.10 -20.05
C CYS A 101 2.25 -5.73 -21.45
N THR A 102 2.43 -7.04 -21.52
CA THR A 102 2.48 -7.78 -22.79
C THR A 102 1.17 -7.61 -23.57
N LYS A 103 0.03 -7.80 -22.91
CA LYS A 103 -1.30 -7.61 -23.52
C LYS A 103 -1.52 -6.16 -23.97
N HIS A 104 -1.12 -5.18 -23.16
CA HIS A 104 -1.23 -3.77 -23.52
C HIS A 104 -0.38 -3.41 -24.72
N ILE A 105 0.85 -3.92 -24.80
CA ILE A 105 1.75 -3.71 -25.94
C ILE A 105 1.14 -4.28 -27.22
N GLU A 106 0.53 -5.47 -27.17
CA GLU A 106 -0.17 -6.06 -28.32
C GLU A 106 -1.34 -5.18 -28.81
N ILE A 107 -2.13 -4.63 -27.89
CA ILE A 107 -3.22 -3.71 -28.21
C ILE A 107 -2.68 -2.41 -28.82
N LEU A 108 -1.65 -1.81 -28.23
CA LEU A 108 -1.06 -0.58 -28.73
C LEU A 108 -0.39 -0.78 -30.10
N GLN A 109 0.22 -1.95 -30.33
CA GLN A 109 0.85 -2.30 -31.60
C GLN A 109 -0.19 -2.49 -32.71
N THR A 110 -1.29 -3.20 -32.42
CA THR A 110 -2.37 -3.39 -33.40
C THR A 110 -3.01 -2.04 -33.77
N GLU A 111 -3.27 -1.17 -32.80
CA GLU A 111 -3.80 0.17 -33.05
C GLU A 111 -2.80 1.09 -33.77
N LEU A 112 -1.50 1.02 -33.43
CA LEU A 112 -0.48 1.78 -34.16
C LEU A 112 -0.40 1.34 -35.62
N SER A 113 -0.52 0.03 -35.88
CA SER A 113 -0.51 -0.51 -37.25
C SER A 113 -1.75 -0.10 -38.05
N SER A 114 -2.93 -0.04 -37.43
CA SER A 114 -4.18 0.37 -38.08
C SER A 114 -4.14 1.87 -38.42
N GLN A 115 -3.70 2.71 -37.48
CA GLN A 115 -3.55 4.15 -37.67
C GLN A 115 -2.48 4.47 -38.72
N MET A 116 -1.38 3.69 -38.76
CA MET A 116 -0.35 3.84 -39.80
C MET A 116 -0.89 3.51 -41.20
N LYS A 117 -1.72 2.46 -41.35
CA LYS A 117 -2.39 2.12 -42.61
C LYS A 117 -3.35 3.23 -43.05
N LEU A 118 -4.20 3.71 -42.15
CA LEU A 118 -5.12 4.83 -42.40
C LEU A 118 -4.37 6.11 -42.83
N LEU A 119 -3.22 6.38 -42.21
CA LEU A 119 -2.39 7.53 -42.56
C LEU A 119 -1.72 7.36 -43.94
N LYS A 120 -1.28 6.14 -44.30
CA LYS A 120 -0.79 5.84 -45.65
C LYS A 120 -1.88 6.03 -46.71
N GLU A 121 -3.08 5.50 -46.48
CA GLU A 121 -4.23 5.63 -47.40
C GLU A 121 -4.69 7.08 -47.57
N THR A 122 -4.54 7.93 -46.55
CA THR A 122 -4.94 9.34 -46.63
C THR A 122 -3.88 10.23 -47.28
N VAL A 123 -2.61 9.85 -47.22
CA VAL A 123 -1.46 10.66 -47.70
C VAL A 123 -0.96 10.22 -49.09
N GLN A 124 -0.87 8.92 -49.38
CA GLN A 124 -0.35 8.42 -50.66
C GLN A 124 -1.18 8.81 -51.91
N PRO A 125 -2.52 8.88 -51.90
CA PRO A 125 -3.28 9.18 -53.11
C PRO A 125 -3.44 10.68 -53.42
N LYS A 126 -2.94 11.60 -52.59
CA LYS A 126 -3.26 13.03 -52.70
C LYS A 126 -2.01 13.92 -52.70
N MET A 127 -1.80 14.68 -53.79
CA MET A 127 -0.73 15.69 -53.89
C MET A 127 -0.84 16.82 -52.85
N ALA A 128 -2.03 17.06 -52.28
CA ALA A 128 -2.25 18.00 -51.20
C ALA A 128 -3.33 17.47 -50.24
N VAL A 129 -2.98 17.31 -48.97
CA VAL A 129 -3.91 16.86 -47.92
C VAL A 129 -4.14 17.99 -46.92
N PRO A 130 -5.39 18.31 -46.54
CA PRO A 130 -5.67 19.34 -45.55
C PRO A 130 -4.98 19.06 -44.21
N THR A 131 -4.28 20.05 -43.66
CA THR A 131 -3.64 19.96 -42.34
C THR A 131 -4.62 19.61 -41.22
N ALA A 132 -5.90 20.00 -41.36
CA ALA A 132 -6.97 19.66 -40.43
C ALA A 132 -7.24 18.15 -40.31
N THR A 133 -6.98 17.36 -41.36
CA THR A 133 -7.23 15.90 -41.34
C THR A 133 -6.00 15.09 -40.93
N VAL A 134 -4.79 15.53 -41.30
CA VAL A 134 -3.56 14.76 -41.04
C VAL A 134 -2.99 15.03 -39.65
N PHE A 135 -3.10 16.26 -39.13
CA PHE A 135 -2.54 16.60 -37.82
C PHE A 135 -3.14 15.82 -36.65
N PRO A 136 -4.47 15.57 -36.59
CA PRO A 136 -5.05 14.68 -35.59
C PRO A 136 -4.49 13.27 -35.66
N LEU A 137 -4.32 12.71 -36.86
CA LEU A 137 -3.78 11.36 -37.07
C LEU A 137 -2.31 11.26 -36.59
N PHE A 138 -1.46 12.24 -36.93
CA PHE A 138 -0.09 12.30 -36.39
C PHE A 138 -0.05 12.46 -34.87
N LYS A 139 -1.01 13.20 -34.30
CA LYS A 139 -1.12 13.35 -32.83
C LYS A 139 -1.51 12.02 -32.17
N VAL A 140 -2.45 11.27 -32.76
CA VAL A 140 -2.83 9.92 -32.28
C VAL A 140 -1.64 8.98 -32.38
N LEU A 141 -0.94 8.96 -33.52
CA LEU A 141 0.27 8.13 -33.71
C LEU A 141 1.35 8.44 -32.68
N SER A 142 1.57 9.73 -32.38
CA SER A 142 2.54 10.13 -31.35
C SER A 142 2.17 9.68 -29.95
N LYS A 143 0.87 9.61 -29.62
CA LYS A 143 0.38 9.12 -28.32
C LYS A 143 0.49 7.61 -28.20
N LEU A 144 0.18 6.87 -29.27
CA LEU A 144 0.33 5.42 -29.29
C LEU A 144 1.80 5.03 -29.16
N TRP A 145 2.69 5.76 -29.82
CA TRP A 145 4.14 5.56 -29.69
C TRP A 145 4.65 5.88 -28.28
N SER A 146 4.20 6.98 -27.66
CA SER A 146 4.58 7.26 -26.27
C SER A 146 4.07 6.17 -25.32
N GLY A 147 2.84 5.67 -25.52
CA GLY A 147 2.32 4.55 -24.73
C GLY A 147 3.17 3.28 -24.86
N LEU A 148 3.63 2.94 -26.06
CA LEU A 148 4.56 1.81 -26.25
C LEU A 148 5.90 2.02 -25.53
N GLN A 149 6.40 3.26 -25.53
CA GLN A 149 7.63 3.60 -24.82
C GLN A 149 7.47 3.53 -23.30
N ASP A 150 6.33 4.00 -22.78
CA ASP A 150 5.98 3.95 -21.37
C ASP A 150 5.89 2.48 -20.89
N GLU A 151 5.24 1.60 -21.67
CA GLU A 151 5.17 0.16 -21.36
C GLU A 151 6.55 -0.52 -21.42
N ALA A 152 7.42 -0.12 -22.35
CA ALA A 152 8.80 -0.62 -22.40
C ALA A 152 9.64 -0.16 -21.20
N GLU A 153 9.44 1.08 -20.72
CA GLU A 153 10.05 1.58 -19.50
C GLU A 153 9.55 0.82 -18.27
N LEU A 154 8.24 0.54 -18.20
CA LEU A 154 7.64 -0.26 -17.14
C LEU A 154 8.25 -1.68 -17.08
N LEU A 155 8.43 -2.35 -18.22
CA LEU A 155 9.10 -3.66 -18.28
C LEU A 155 10.55 -3.60 -17.77
N ASN A 156 11.30 -2.54 -18.11
CA ASN A 156 12.64 -2.34 -17.57
C ASN A 156 12.62 -2.15 -16.06
N ILE A 157 11.65 -1.41 -15.53
CA ILE A 157 11.44 -1.25 -14.08
C ILE A 157 11.15 -2.61 -13.43
N LEU A 158 10.24 -3.42 -13.99
CA LEU A 158 9.93 -4.77 -13.48
C LEU A 158 11.16 -5.68 -13.46
N ASN A 159 11.99 -5.63 -14.52
CA ASN A 159 13.24 -6.37 -14.57
C ASN A 159 14.24 -5.90 -13.51
N ASN A 160 14.37 -4.58 -13.31
CA ASN A 160 15.22 -4.02 -12.26
C ASN A 160 14.74 -4.41 -10.86
N ILE A 161 13.43 -4.42 -10.61
CA ILE A 161 12.87 -4.91 -9.34
C ILE A 161 13.25 -6.38 -9.14
N THR A 162 13.10 -7.21 -10.17
CA THR A 162 13.48 -8.63 -10.12
C THR A 162 14.95 -8.81 -9.74
N LEU A 163 15.87 -8.06 -10.37
CA LEU A 163 17.30 -8.07 -10.03
C LEU A 163 17.56 -7.61 -8.58
N ASN A 164 16.81 -6.62 -8.09
CA ASN A 164 16.92 -6.15 -6.70
C ASN A 164 16.35 -7.14 -5.67
N LEU A 165 15.54 -8.12 -6.10
CA LEU A 165 15.02 -9.16 -5.21
C LEU A 165 15.99 -10.34 -5.06
N GLN A 166 16.88 -10.59 -6.01
CA GLN A 166 17.86 -11.69 -5.96
C GLN A 166 18.75 -11.72 -4.70
N PRO A 167 19.23 -10.58 -4.15
CA PRO A 167 20.02 -10.57 -2.91
C PRO A 167 19.32 -11.22 -1.71
N PHE A 168 17.98 -11.18 -1.65
CA PHE A 168 17.23 -11.79 -0.55
C PHE A 168 17.34 -13.32 -0.56
N LEU A 169 17.43 -13.94 -1.74
CA LEU A 169 17.76 -15.36 -1.87
C LEU A 169 19.25 -15.64 -1.63
N ALA A 170 20.13 -14.80 -2.18
CA ALA A 170 21.58 -14.99 -2.04
C ALA A 170 22.04 -14.93 -0.58
N SER A 171 21.39 -14.10 0.25
CA SER A 171 21.65 -14.02 1.69
C SER A 171 21.31 -15.34 2.40
N GLN A 172 20.24 -16.02 1.99
CA GLN A 172 19.83 -17.30 2.55
C GLN A 172 20.70 -18.45 2.09
N ALA A 173 21.12 -18.45 0.82
CA ALA A 173 22.04 -19.46 0.29
C ALA A 173 23.39 -19.50 1.04
N LYS A 174 23.78 -18.40 1.69
CA LYS A 174 24.96 -18.36 2.58
C LYS A 174 24.72 -19.04 3.92
N ILE A 175 23.49 -19.03 4.43
CA ILE A 175 23.11 -19.61 5.72
C ILE A 175 22.77 -21.10 5.54
N PHE A 176 22.01 -21.42 4.49
CA PHE A 176 21.60 -22.76 4.13
C PHE A 176 22.02 -23.02 2.68
N SER A 177 23.16 -23.66 2.48
CA SER A 177 23.58 -24.07 1.14
C SER A 177 22.66 -25.15 0.59
N GLU A 178 22.50 -25.21 -0.73
CA GLU A 178 21.64 -26.22 -1.36
C GLU A 178 22.10 -27.65 -1.04
N SER A 179 23.41 -27.87 -0.99
CA SER A 179 24.00 -29.15 -0.56
C SER A 179 23.68 -29.53 0.89
N TYR A 180 23.54 -28.54 1.78
CA TYR A 180 23.17 -28.76 3.18
C TYR A 180 21.67 -29.07 3.32
N LEU A 181 20.82 -28.41 2.52
CA LEU A 181 19.40 -28.75 2.47
C LEU A 181 19.18 -30.16 1.91
N ASP A 182 19.93 -30.53 0.88
CA ASP A 182 19.83 -31.84 0.25
C ASP A 182 20.33 -32.96 1.17
N SER A 183 21.39 -32.74 1.96
CA SER A 183 21.84 -33.73 2.96
C SER A 183 20.82 -33.95 4.08
N LEU A 184 20.14 -32.89 4.54
CA LEU A 184 19.03 -33.00 5.51
C LEU A 184 17.79 -33.68 4.91
N LEU A 185 17.65 -33.64 3.58
CA LEU A 185 16.52 -34.21 2.85
C LEU A 185 16.72 -35.68 2.44
N GLU A 186 17.94 -36.24 2.48
CA GLU A 186 18.40 -37.54 1.93
C GLU A 186 17.42 -38.74 1.96
N ALA A 187 16.48 -38.78 2.92
CA ALA A 187 15.49 -39.85 3.07
C ALA A 187 14.03 -39.48 2.74
N SER A 188 13.73 -38.30 2.17
CA SER A 188 12.33 -37.93 1.88
C SER A 188 12.13 -37.21 0.56
N GLN A 189 11.01 -37.54 -0.06
CA GLN A 189 10.56 -36.95 -1.30
C GLN A 189 10.09 -35.51 -1.06
N VAL A 190 10.71 -34.55 -1.76
CA VAL A 190 10.24 -33.16 -1.78
C VAL A 190 8.95 -33.13 -2.60
N LYS A 191 7.82 -32.97 -1.91
CA LYS A 191 6.50 -32.87 -2.55
C LYS A 191 6.26 -31.44 -3.02
N THR A 192 5.71 -31.29 -4.23
CA THR A 192 5.22 -29.99 -4.70
C THR A 192 3.97 -29.60 -3.93
N ASP A 193 3.65 -28.31 -3.89
CA ASP A 193 2.42 -27.84 -3.25
C ASP A 193 1.17 -28.47 -3.89
N GLU A 194 1.17 -28.67 -5.21
CA GLU A 194 0.10 -29.37 -5.92
C GLU A 194 -0.02 -30.85 -5.51
N GLN A 195 1.11 -31.53 -5.31
CA GLN A 195 1.13 -32.91 -4.83
C GLN A 195 0.62 -33.02 -3.39
N ARG A 196 0.99 -32.09 -2.50
CA ARG A 196 0.43 -32.03 -1.13
C ARG A 196 -1.08 -31.87 -1.15
N MET A 197 -1.59 -31.09 -2.10
CA MET A 197 -3.02 -30.82 -2.26
C MET A 197 -3.76 -32.07 -2.75
N THR A 198 -3.25 -32.76 -3.77
CA THR A 198 -3.90 -33.96 -4.30
C THR A 198 -3.86 -35.15 -3.33
N GLU A 199 -2.81 -35.28 -2.52
CA GLU A 199 -2.71 -36.34 -1.49
C GLU A 199 -3.70 -36.16 -0.34
N SER A 200 -4.09 -34.93 -0.04
CA SER A 200 -5.04 -34.60 1.04
C SER A 200 -6.51 -34.88 0.68
N SER A 201 -6.77 -35.50 -0.47
CA SER A 201 -8.10 -35.64 -1.06
C SER A 201 -9.10 -36.37 -0.16
N GLY A 202 -10.22 -35.70 0.07
CA GLY A 202 -11.46 -36.30 0.53
C GLY A 202 -12.33 -35.30 1.28
N ILE A 203 -13.64 -35.45 1.14
CA ILE A 203 -14.63 -34.54 1.69
C ILE A 203 -14.67 -34.65 3.22
N ALA A 204 -14.60 -33.51 3.91
CA ALA A 204 -14.91 -33.44 5.33
C ALA A 204 -16.44 -33.44 5.49
N ASP A 205 -16.98 -34.52 6.04
CA ASP A 205 -18.41 -34.66 6.29
C ASP A 205 -18.76 -33.96 7.62
N VAL A 206 -19.11 -32.67 7.55
CA VAL A 206 -19.38 -31.86 8.75
C VAL A 206 -20.58 -30.94 8.56
N SER A 207 -21.47 -30.96 9.54
CA SER A 207 -22.82 -30.38 9.58
C SER A 207 -22.92 -28.86 9.76
N ARG A 208 -21.95 -28.08 9.27
CA ARG A 208 -21.98 -26.60 9.27
C ARG A 208 -21.75 -26.03 7.87
N GLU A 209 -21.79 -24.71 7.71
CA GLU A 209 -21.73 -23.98 6.42
C GLU A 209 -20.43 -24.24 5.61
N TRP A 210 -20.29 -25.45 5.06
CA TRP A 210 -19.19 -25.85 4.17
C TRP A 210 -19.62 -25.61 2.73
N LEU A 211 -18.77 -24.92 1.98
CA LEU A 211 -18.89 -24.83 0.52
C LEU A 211 -18.12 -26.00 -0.08
N LEU A 212 -18.85 -26.89 -0.74
CA LEU A 212 -18.29 -27.99 -1.50
C LEU A 212 -18.04 -27.56 -2.95
N PRO A 213 -17.03 -28.14 -3.63
CA PRO A 213 -16.75 -27.86 -5.04
C PRO A 213 -17.96 -28.13 -5.95
N GLU A 214 -18.83 -29.07 -5.57
CA GLU A 214 -19.98 -29.51 -6.37
C GLU A 214 -21.19 -28.57 -6.25
N THR A 215 -21.27 -27.75 -5.20
CA THR A 215 -22.48 -26.98 -4.87
C THR A 215 -22.37 -25.50 -5.24
N THR A 216 -21.17 -25.00 -5.57
CA THR A 216 -20.91 -23.56 -5.69
C THR A 216 -20.44 -23.18 -7.09
N ALA A 217 -21.16 -22.30 -7.79
CA ALA A 217 -20.70 -21.70 -9.03
C ALA A 217 -19.46 -20.81 -8.76
N SER A 218 -18.46 -20.84 -9.65
CA SER A 218 -17.19 -20.10 -9.52
C SER A 218 -16.34 -20.44 -8.28
N PHE A 219 -16.32 -21.71 -7.86
CA PHE A 219 -15.57 -22.20 -6.70
C PHE A 219 -14.06 -21.86 -6.71
N ASN A 220 -13.44 -21.81 -7.89
CA ASN A 220 -12.00 -21.52 -8.05
C ASN A 220 -11.64 -20.03 -7.90
N GLU A 221 -12.62 -19.12 -7.99
CA GLU A 221 -12.42 -17.67 -7.91
C GLU A 221 -12.77 -17.10 -6.52
N LEU A 222 -13.14 -17.97 -5.57
CA LEU A 222 -13.52 -17.53 -4.23
C LEU A 222 -12.31 -16.94 -3.48
N PRO A 223 -12.45 -15.77 -2.83
CA PRO A 223 -11.37 -15.16 -2.07
C PRO A 223 -11.10 -15.98 -0.80
N GLN A 224 -10.02 -16.75 -0.84
CA GLN A 224 -9.59 -17.58 0.29
C GLN A 224 -8.83 -16.75 1.31
N GLN A 225 -9.25 -16.83 2.57
CA GLN A 225 -8.54 -16.22 3.69
C GLN A 225 -7.13 -16.84 3.81
N TYR A 226 -6.18 -16.03 4.28
CA TYR A 226 -4.78 -16.44 4.43
C TYR A 226 -4.09 -16.80 3.11
N ASN A 227 -4.60 -16.27 1.99
CA ASN A 227 -4.07 -16.51 0.64
C ASN A 227 -4.00 -18.02 0.30
N GLY A 228 -4.97 -18.80 0.77
CA GLY A 228 -5.07 -20.25 0.52
C GLY A 228 -4.21 -21.14 1.43
N VAL A 229 -3.64 -20.59 2.50
CA VAL A 229 -2.87 -21.36 3.50
C VAL A 229 -3.78 -21.92 4.60
N CYS A 230 -3.46 -23.13 5.07
CA CYS A 230 -4.16 -23.76 6.18
C CYS A 230 -3.89 -23.04 7.52
N GLY A 231 -4.91 -22.36 8.06
CA GLY A 231 -4.81 -21.64 9.34
C GLY A 231 -4.55 -22.54 10.54
N TYR A 232 -5.04 -23.79 10.51
CA TYR A 232 -4.84 -24.75 11.59
C TYR A 232 -3.38 -25.22 11.71
N THR A 233 -2.71 -25.51 10.60
CA THR A 233 -1.32 -25.97 10.60
C THR A 233 -0.37 -24.86 11.01
N LEU A 234 -0.70 -23.62 10.67
CA LEU A 234 0.06 -22.45 11.12
C LEU A 234 0.10 -22.35 12.65
N VAL A 235 -1.01 -22.66 13.33
CA VAL A 235 -1.07 -22.63 14.80
C VAL A 235 -0.45 -23.89 15.41
N SER A 236 -0.83 -25.07 14.92
CA SER A 236 -0.49 -26.36 15.53
C SER A 236 0.96 -26.79 15.31
N ARG A 237 1.57 -26.39 14.19
CA ARG A 237 2.96 -26.72 13.81
C ARG A 237 3.85 -25.48 13.82
N ASP A 238 3.72 -24.67 14.87
CA ASP A 238 4.51 -23.48 15.18
C ASP A 238 4.92 -22.58 13.98
N GLY A 239 3.95 -22.24 13.12
CA GLY A 239 4.16 -21.34 11.99
C GLY A 239 4.43 -22.01 10.65
N LEU A 240 4.23 -23.32 10.51
CA LEU A 240 4.35 -24.02 9.23
C LEU A 240 3.27 -23.56 8.22
N LEU A 241 3.71 -23.10 7.04
CA LEU A 241 2.85 -22.72 5.92
C LEU A 241 2.60 -23.92 5.01
N LEU A 242 1.41 -24.53 5.10
CA LEU A 242 0.97 -25.56 4.16
C LEU A 242 -0.16 -25.04 3.27
N PRO A 243 -0.12 -25.32 1.96
CA PRO A 243 -1.23 -25.00 1.07
C PRO A 243 -2.47 -25.77 1.52
N GLY A 244 -3.61 -25.09 1.58
CA GLY A 244 -4.90 -25.68 1.92
C GLY A 244 -5.61 -26.14 0.65
N ASN A 245 -6.19 -27.35 0.66
CA ASN A 245 -6.89 -27.94 -0.46
C ASN A 245 -8.39 -27.58 -0.48
N PRO A 246 -8.88 -26.80 -1.47
CA PRO A 246 -10.29 -26.49 -1.60
C PRO A 246 -11.18 -27.72 -1.79
N HIS A 247 -10.65 -28.83 -2.33
CA HIS A 247 -11.40 -30.07 -2.54
C HIS A 247 -11.79 -30.81 -1.25
N ILE A 248 -11.16 -30.49 -0.11
CA ILE A 248 -11.59 -31.02 1.21
C ILE A 248 -12.92 -30.37 1.64
N GLY A 249 -13.19 -29.16 1.12
CA GLY A 249 -14.28 -28.28 1.51
C GLY A 249 -13.74 -26.96 2.04
N VAL A 250 -14.48 -25.87 1.77
CA VAL A 250 -14.14 -24.52 2.26
C VAL A 250 -15.09 -24.18 3.41
N LEU A 251 -14.54 -23.89 4.59
CA LEU A 251 -15.35 -23.50 5.75
C LEU A 251 -15.68 -22.01 5.66
N LYS A 252 -16.97 -21.67 5.66
CA LYS A 252 -17.42 -20.29 5.82
C LYS A 252 -17.59 -19.98 7.30
N HIS A 253 -16.88 -18.96 7.79
CA HIS A 253 -17.02 -18.47 9.17
C HIS A 253 -16.90 -16.95 9.19
N LYS A 254 -17.89 -16.25 9.75
CA LYS A 254 -17.95 -14.77 9.81
C LYS A 254 -17.65 -14.10 8.47
N GLU A 255 -18.31 -14.58 7.40
CA GLU A 255 -18.15 -14.12 6.01
C GLU A 255 -16.77 -14.35 5.38
N LYS A 256 -15.84 -15.02 6.09
CA LYS A 256 -14.52 -15.41 5.57
C LYS A 256 -14.50 -16.88 5.20
N LEU A 257 -13.72 -17.19 4.17
CA LEU A 257 -13.59 -18.53 3.59
C LEU A 257 -12.24 -19.13 3.97
N TYR A 258 -12.24 -20.25 4.69
CA TYR A 258 -11.04 -20.92 5.17
C TYR A 258 -10.81 -22.25 4.47
N VAL A 259 -9.54 -22.53 4.13
CA VAL A 259 -9.12 -23.76 3.45
C VAL A 259 -8.14 -24.52 4.35
N PHE A 260 -8.11 -25.85 4.25
CA PHE A 260 -7.33 -26.72 5.13
C PHE A 260 -6.47 -27.71 4.36
N SER A 261 -5.36 -28.12 4.96
CA SER A 261 -4.42 -29.10 4.38
C SER A 261 -4.81 -30.56 4.63
N SER A 262 -5.71 -30.83 5.58
CA SER A 262 -6.18 -32.19 5.89
C SER A 262 -7.58 -32.17 6.49
N LYS A 263 -8.28 -33.32 6.41
CA LYS A 263 -9.59 -33.51 7.05
C LYS A 263 -9.55 -33.28 8.56
N GLN A 264 -8.49 -33.76 9.22
CA GLN A 264 -8.30 -33.59 10.65
C GLN A 264 -8.12 -32.12 11.01
N ALA A 265 -7.37 -31.36 10.20
CA ALA A 265 -7.20 -29.92 10.37
C ALA A 265 -8.55 -29.18 10.23
N ALA A 266 -9.35 -29.56 9.24
CA ALA A 266 -10.70 -29.07 9.01
C ALA A 266 -11.63 -29.31 10.23
N LEU A 267 -11.68 -30.55 10.73
CA LEU A 267 -12.51 -30.92 11.88
C LEU A 267 -12.09 -30.20 13.16
N ASN A 268 -10.79 -30.16 13.44
CA ASN A 268 -10.27 -29.51 14.64
C ASN A 268 -10.49 -27.99 14.59
N PHE A 269 -10.30 -27.35 13.43
CA PHE A 269 -10.60 -25.93 13.26
C PHE A 269 -12.11 -25.64 13.39
N SER A 270 -12.97 -26.52 12.87
CA SER A 270 -14.43 -26.36 12.95
C SER A 270 -14.98 -26.41 14.38
N SER A 271 -14.24 -27.05 15.29
CA SER A 271 -14.61 -27.19 16.71
C SER A 271 -14.49 -25.87 17.46
N SER A 272 -13.49 -25.04 17.13
CA SER A 272 -13.22 -23.76 17.80
C SER A 272 -12.60 -22.73 16.83
N PRO A 273 -13.34 -22.25 15.81
CA PRO A 273 -12.76 -21.42 14.74
C PRO A 273 -12.26 -20.06 15.25
N ASP A 274 -12.94 -19.45 16.22
CA ASP A 274 -12.56 -18.14 16.77
C ASP A 274 -11.21 -18.18 17.48
N ASP A 275 -10.97 -19.20 18.30
CA ASP A 275 -9.71 -19.39 19.01
C ASP A 275 -8.51 -19.55 18.05
N PHE A 276 -8.72 -20.28 16.94
CA PHE A 276 -7.67 -20.44 15.94
C PHE A 276 -7.42 -19.14 15.18
N VAL A 277 -8.45 -18.37 14.84
CA VAL A 277 -8.28 -17.05 14.20
C VAL A 277 -7.49 -16.09 15.10
N GLU A 278 -7.78 -16.08 16.40
CA GLU A 278 -7.02 -15.26 17.37
C GLU A 278 -5.57 -15.74 17.49
N LYS A 279 -5.34 -17.05 17.59
CA LYS A 279 -3.97 -17.61 17.65
C LYS A 279 -3.16 -17.32 16.37
N VAL A 280 -3.79 -17.33 15.20
CA VAL A 280 -3.14 -16.91 13.94
C VAL A 280 -2.76 -15.43 14.01
N ALA A 281 -3.63 -14.57 14.52
CA ALA A 281 -3.34 -13.15 14.69
C ALA A 281 -2.18 -12.90 15.67
N GLU A 282 -2.14 -13.60 16.81
CA GLU A 282 -1.03 -13.54 17.76
C GLU A 282 0.29 -14.01 17.13
N LYS A 283 0.25 -15.09 16.33
CA LYS A 283 1.43 -15.55 15.58
C LYS A 283 1.95 -14.46 14.64
N ALA A 284 1.06 -13.81 13.90
CA ALA A 284 1.41 -12.74 12.98
C ALA A 284 1.95 -11.48 13.67
N LYS A 285 1.56 -11.21 14.93
CA LYS A 285 2.17 -10.14 15.75
C LYS A 285 3.63 -10.45 16.11
N CYS A 286 3.95 -11.72 16.37
CA CYS A 286 5.30 -12.16 16.71
C CYS A 286 6.23 -12.25 15.49
N SER A 287 5.69 -12.49 14.30
CA SER A 287 6.43 -12.59 13.03
C SER A 287 5.76 -11.72 11.97
N PRO A 288 6.22 -10.47 11.75
CA PRO A 288 5.58 -9.52 10.84
C PRO A 288 5.59 -9.99 9.38
N GLU A 289 6.45 -10.94 9.03
CA GLU A 289 6.54 -11.54 7.70
C GLU A 289 5.22 -12.20 7.28
N LEU A 290 4.48 -12.75 8.25
CA LEU A 290 3.20 -13.42 8.02
C LEU A 290 2.06 -12.45 7.69
N ILE A 291 2.16 -11.18 8.07
CA ILE A 291 1.09 -10.19 7.86
C ILE A 291 0.85 -10.00 6.36
N GLN A 292 1.93 -9.78 5.60
CA GLN A 292 1.86 -9.60 4.16
C GLN A 292 1.56 -10.92 3.43
N LEU A 293 2.15 -12.04 3.87
CA LEU A 293 1.94 -13.36 3.25
C LEU A 293 0.49 -13.83 3.34
N LEU A 294 -0.12 -13.69 4.52
CA LEU A 294 -1.48 -14.15 4.78
C LEU A 294 -2.54 -13.07 4.50
N LYS A 295 -2.12 -11.90 3.98
CA LYS A 295 -2.98 -10.73 3.70
C LYS A 295 -3.92 -10.43 4.87
N LEU A 296 -3.35 -10.27 6.07
CA LEU A 296 -4.13 -10.01 7.27
C LEU A 296 -4.60 -8.55 7.31
N HIS A 297 -5.76 -8.28 6.67
CA HIS A 297 -6.41 -6.97 6.63
C HIS A 297 -6.82 -6.40 8.00
N GLN A 298 -6.76 -7.20 9.07
CA GLN A 298 -7.09 -6.77 10.43
C GLN A 298 -6.00 -5.86 11.05
N PHE A 299 -4.82 -5.80 10.43
CA PHE A 299 -3.75 -4.85 10.75
C PHE A 299 -3.73 -3.67 9.76
N SER A 300 -4.90 -3.23 9.30
CA SER A 300 -5.08 -2.12 8.33
C SER A 300 -4.48 -0.77 8.78
N CYS A 301 -3.92 -0.68 9.98
CA CYS A 301 -3.05 0.42 10.42
C CYS A 301 -1.68 0.48 9.68
N VAL A 302 -1.22 -0.62 9.06
CA VAL A 302 0.16 -0.71 8.52
C VAL A 302 0.23 -0.70 6.98
N SER A 303 -0.89 -0.83 6.26
CA SER A 303 -0.92 -0.77 4.79
C SER A 303 -1.65 0.48 4.30
N PRO A 304 -0.95 1.50 3.79
CA PRO A 304 -1.60 2.60 3.07
C PRO A 304 -2.12 2.19 1.67
N TYR A 305 -1.95 0.94 1.23
CA TYR A 305 -2.11 0.56 -0.19
C TYR A 305 -3.13 -0.55 -0.49
N SER A 306 -3.76 -1.19 0.52
CA SER A 306 -4.73 -2.26 0.22
C SER A 306 -6.13 -1.77 -0.15
N GLU A 307 -6.41 -0.47 -0.09
CA GLU A 307 -7.74 0.07 -0.46
C GLU A 307 -7.89 0.38 -1.96
N VAL A 308 -6.83 0.30 -2.78
CA VAL A 308 -6.90 0.76 -4.18
C VAL A 308 -7.36 -0.32 -5.17
N ARG A 309 -7.32 -1.62 -4.81
CA ARG A 309 -7.61 -2.70 -5.78
C ARG A 309 -8.92 -3.48 -5.60
N GLU A 310 -9.73 -3.22 -4.57
CA GLU A 310 -10.97 -4.01 -4.33
C GLU A 310 -12.28 -3.22 -4.21
N SER A 311 -12.34 -1.92 -4.51
CA SER A 311 -13.63 -1.23 -4.47
C SER A 311 -13.77 -0.02 -5.41
N LEU A 312 -14.11 -0.31 -6.67
CA LEU A 312 -15.17 0.43 -7.40
C LEU A 312 -16.56 0.21 -6.77
N LEU A 313 -16.65 -0.56 -5.67
CA LEU A 313 -17.76 -0.51 -4.74
C LEU A 313 -17.60 0.72 -3.87
N VAL A 314 -18.36 1.76 -4.22
CA VAL A 314 -18.70 2.88 -3.35
C VAL A 314 -18.94 2.34 -1.93
N LYS A 315 -17.97 2.49 -1.02
CA LYS A 315 -18.26 2.48 0.42
C LYS A 315 -19.44 3.46 0.56
N PRO A 316 -20.59 3.10 1.14
CA PRO A 316 -21.59 4.10 1.44
C PRO A 316 -20.91 5.09 2.38
N PHE A 317 -20.53 6.24 1.82
CA PHE A 317 -20.10 7.37 2.61
C PHE A 317 -21.31 7.72 3.47
N THR A 318 -21.32 7.28 4.73
CA THR A 318 -22.16 7.92 5.73
C THR A 318 -21.70 9.37 5.77
N LYS A 319 -22.43 10.22 5.06
CA LYS A 319 -22.31 11.68 5.16
C LYS A 319 -22.67 12.03 6.60
N CYS A 320 -21.68 12.10 7.46
CA CYS A 320 -21.83 12.74 8.76
C CYS A 320 -21.62 14.24 8.54
N GLU A 321 -22.60 15.04 8.93
CA GLU A 321 -22.49 16.48 8.93
C GLU A 321 -21.60 16.91 10.10
N SER A 322 -20.33 17.18 9.82
CA SER A 322 -19.40 17.77 10.78
C SER A 322 -19.41 19.28 10.56
N GLY A 323 -20.09 20.02 11.44
CA GLY A 323 -20.04 21.47 11.46
C GLY A 323 -18.75 21.95 12.11
N THR A 324 -17.75 22.28 11.31
CA THR A 324 -16.59 23.05 11.78
C THR A 324 -16.95 24.53 11.68
N GLN A 325 -17.09 25.21 12.82
CA GLN A 325 -17.24 26.66 12.85
C GLN A 325 -15.88 27.28 12.52
N THR A 326 -15.67 27.63 11.26
CA THR A 326 -14.53 28.44 10.85
C THR A 326 -14.68 29.83 11.46
N ASP A 327 -13.62 30.34 12.09
CA ASP A 327 -13.60 31.72 12.56
C ASP A 327 -13.94 32.65 11.38
N LEU A 328 -15.00 33.46 11.53
CA LEU A 328 -15.45 34.40 10.50
C LEU A 328 -14.37 35.47 10.19
N HIS A 329 -13.47 35.70 11.15
CA HIS A 329 -12.33 36.60 11.02
C HIS A 329 -11.11 35.99 11.73
N PRO A 330 -10.28 35.21 11.00
CA PRO A 330 -8.99 34.78 11.52
C PRO A 330 -8.16 36.03 11.84
N MET A 331 -7.93 36.31 13.11
CA MET A 331 -7.01 37.36 13.54
C MET A 331 -5.59 36.82 13.33
N GLU A 332 -4.95 37.21 12.23
CA GLU A 332 -3.57 36.82 11.96
C GLU A 332 -2.65 37.38 13.04
N THR A 333 -2.05 36.50 13.84
CA THR A 333 -1.17 36.87 14.96
C THR A 333 0.19 37.37 14.52
N ASN A 334 0.55 37.22 13.23
CA ASN A 334 1.90 37.48 12.73
C ASN A 334 1.89 38.27 11.40
N ILE A 335 1.33 39.48 11.42
CA ILE A 335 1.37 40.40 10.28
C ILE A 335 2.73 41.12 10.25
N VAL A 336 3.61 40.66 9.38
CA VAL A 336 4.88 41.35 9.10
C VAL A 336 4.59 42.56 8.20
N LYS A 337 4.41 43.75 8.80
CA LYS A 337 4.11 45.00 8.06
C LYS A 337 5.17 45.41 7.02
N SER A 338 6.39 44.86 7.14
CA SER A 338 7.49 45.10 6.21
C SER A 338 7.53 44.11 5.04
N TYR A 339 6.69 43.08 5.05
CA TYR A 339 6.66 42.07 4.00
C TYR A 339 5.85 42.58 2.81
N GLU A 340 6.45 42.53 1.63
CA GLU A 340 5.77 42.74 0.35
C GLU A 340 6.01 41.51 -0.52
N TRP A 341 4.95 40.97 -1.10
CA TRP A 341 5.04 39.80 -1.97
C TRP A 341 5.59 40.16 -3.37
N ASN A 342 5.52 41.45 -3.76
CA ASN A 342 5.90 41.92 -5.07
C ASN A 342 7.33 42.50 -5.08
N GLU A 343 8.23 41.84 -5.81
CA GLU A 343 9.63 42.26 -5.95
C GLU A 343 9.80 43.67 -6.54
N TRP A 344 8.85 44.12 -7.36
CA TRP A 344 8.92 45.46 -7.97
C TRP A 344 8.56 46.58 -6.99
N GLU A 345 7.69 46.32 -6.01
CA GLU A 345 7.41 47.29 -4.94
C GLU A 345 8.61 47.44 -4.01
N LEU A 346 9.28 46.33 -3.67
CA LEU A 346 10.52 46.35 -2.90
C LEU A 346 11.61 47.19 -3.58
N ARG A 347 11.79 47.02 -4.90
CA ARG A 347 12.72 47.86 -5.68
C ARG A 347 12.33 49.33 -5.68
N ARG A 348 11.04 49.65 -5.81
CA ARG A 348 10.54 51.04 -5.78
C ARG A 348 10.78 51.69 -4.41
N LYS A 349 10.52 50.97 -3.32
CA LYS A 349 10.78 51.43 -1.95
C LYS A 349 12.27 51.64 -1.69
N ALA A 350 13.12 50.73 -2.18
CA ALA A 350 14.57 50.89 -2.07
C ALA A 350 15.06 52.15 -2.80
N LEU A 351 14.55 52.39 -4.02
CA LEU A 351 14.87 53.61 -4.77
C LEU A 351 14.39 54.87 -4.03
N GLN A 352 13.17 54.87 -3.47
CA GLN A 352 12.66 55.99 -2.66
C GLN A 352 13.53 56.29 -1.44
N LEU A 353 14.04 55.27 -0.75
CA LEU A 353 14.95 55.46 0.40
C LEU A 353 16.29 56.05 -0.01
N VAL A 354 16.84 55.63 -1.16
CA VAL A 354 18.06 56.23 -1.73
C VAL A 354 17.80 57.70 -2.09
N ASP A 355 16.65 57.99 -2.67
CA ASP A 355 16.22 59.34 -3.06
C ASP A 355 15.99 60.25 -1.84
N LEU A 356 15.52 59.69 -0.72
CA LEU A 356 15.40 60.41 0.55
C LEU A 356 16.77 60.69 1.18
N ARG A 357 17.75 59.80 1.01
CA ARG A 357 19.13 60.01 1.48
C ARG A 357 19.83 61.16 0.74
N THR A 358 19.51 61.38 -0.52
CA THR A 358 20.10 62.45 -1.34
C THR A 358 19.37 63.79 -1.19
N LYS A 359 18.17 63.79 -0.58
CA LYS A 359 17.40 65.01 -0.31
C LYS A 359 17.84 65.67 0.99
N VAL A 360 18.24 66.93 0.90
CA VAL A 360 18.54 67.79 2.06
C VAL A 360 17.25 68.50 2.47
N THR A 361 16.85 68.38 3.74
CA THR A 361 15.66 69.05 4.27
C THR A 361 15.90 70.57 4.32
N HIS A 362 15.04 71.34 3.66
CA HIS A 362 15.17 72.81 3.60
C HIS A 362 14.54 73.51 4.83
N SER A 363 13.75 72.79 5.64
CA SER A 363 13.17 73.28 6.89
C SER A 363 12.83 72.11 7.82
N MET A 364 13.12 72.21 9.11
CA MET A 364 12.61 71.31 10.14
C MET A 364 11.55 72.02 10.98
N GLN A 365 10.32 71.51 10.99
CA GLN A 365 9.42 71.77 12.13
C GLN A 365 9.96 70.99 13.31
N THR A 366 10.24 71.68 14.40
CA THR A 366 10.60 71.07 15.69
C THR A 366 9.33 70.67 16.45
N ASP A 367 9.43 69.74 17.40
CA ASP A 367 8.32 69.28 18.26
C ASP A 367 7.55 70.44 18.94
N LEU A 368 8.22 71.57 19.18
CA LEU A 368 7.62 72.77 19.76
C LEU A 368 6.66 73.53 18.82
N SER A 369 6.74 73.28 17.52
CA SER A 369 5.93 73.96 16.50
C SER A 369 4.65 73.20 16.12
N HIS A 370 4.48 71.96 16.60
CA HIS A 370 3.42 71.04 16.17
C HIS A 370 2.11 71.15 16.98
N LEU A 371 2.05 71.98 18.03
CA LEU A 371 0.90 72.04 18.95
C LEU A 371 0.40 73.46 19.22
N ARG A 372 0.16 74.26 18.17
CA ARG A 372 -0.80 75.37 18.31
C ARG A 372 -2.22 74.79 18.23
N ARG A 373 -2.82 74.50 19.38
CA ARG A 373 -4.23 74.11 19.49
C ARG A 373 -5.11 75.35 19.68
N GLU A 374 -6.15 75.46 18.86
CA GLU A 374 -7.34 76.26 19.18
C GLU A 374 -8.26 75.42 20.07
N ASN A 375 -8.57 75.92 21.27
CA ASN A 375 -9.49 75.26 22.19
C ASN A 375 -10.90 75.81 22.01
N ALA A 376 -11.81 75.02 21.45
CA ALA A 376 -13.25 75.22 21.60
C ALA A 376 -13.80 74.11 22.52
N THR A 377 -14.39 74.50 23.65
CA THR A 377 -14.96 73.56 24.62
C THR A 377 -16.46 73.39 24.33
N GLN A 378 -16.86 72.21 23.87
CA GLN A 378 -18.26 71.78 23.92
C GLN A 378 -18.48 70.91 25.15
N THR A 379 -19.35 71.39 26.04
CA THR A 379 -19.80 70.66 27.23
C THR A 379 -20.96 69.75 26.86
N TRP A 380 -20.76 68.44 27.01
CA TRP A 380 -21.84 67.45 27.02
C TRP A 380 -21.94 66.87 28.43
N LEU A 381 -23.09 67.02 29.07
CA LEU A 381 -23.36 66.36 30.34
C LEU A 381 -23.58 64.86 30.08
N PRO A 382 -22.87 63.95 30.76
CA PRO A 382 -23.09 62.51 30.62
C PRO A 382 -24.52 62.16 31.02
N LYS A 383 -25.21 61.36 30.21
CA LYS A 383 -26.47 60.70 30.61
C LYS A 383 -26.14 59.33 31.20
N ASP A 384 -26.71 59.03 32.35
CA ASP A 384 -26.63 57.69 32.93
C ASP A 384 -27.43 56.71 32.08
N THR A 385 -26.72 55.74 31.51
CA THR A 385 -27.29 54.60 30.79
C THR A 385 -26.87 53.33 31.48
N ALA A 386 -27.82 52.63 32.10
CA ALA A 386 -27.59 51.30 32.65
C ALA A 386 -27.73 50.25 31.53
N CYS A 387 -26.75 49.38 31.40
CA CYS A 387 -26.84 48.17 30.58
C CYS A 387 -26.69 46.95 31.48
N GLN A 388 -27.52 45.94 31.26
CA GLN A 388 -27.45 44.67 31.96
C GLN A 388 -26.65 43.68 31.11
N SER A 389 -25.64 43.05 31.68
CA SER A 389 -24.94 41.92 31.06
C SER A 389 -25.52 40.60 31.56
N LYS A 390 -25.53 39.59 30.70
CA LYS A 390 -25.91 38.23 31.06
C LYS A 390 -24.91 37.69 32.09
N ARG A 391 -25.41 37.23 33.24
CA ARG A 391 -24.65 36.37 34.17
C ARG A 391 -25.14 34.94 33.98
N ASP A 392 -24.25 34.06 33.55
CA ASP A 392 -24.49 32.63 33.62
C ASP A 392 -24.05 32.15 35.01
N GLY A 393 -24.92 31.37 35.65
CA GLY A 393 -24.66 30.73 36.93
C GLY A 393 -24.60 29.22 36.74
N GLU A 394 -23.56 28.58 37.25
CA GLU A 394 -23.46 27.13 37.32
C GLU A 394 -23.65 26.66 38.77
N SER A 395 -24.31 25.52 38.93
CA SER A 395 -24.40 24.81 40.22
C SER A 395 -23.57 23.54 40.12
N ASN A 396 -22.45 23.49 40.85
CA ASN A 396 -21.61 22.30 40.90
C ASN A 396 -22.02 21.42 42.10
N VAL A 397 -22.08 20.11 41.88
CA VAL A 397 -22.29 19.13 42.97
C VAL A 397 -20.94 18.86 43.63
N PRO A 398 -20.84 18.72 44.97
CA PRO A 398 -19.56 18.51 45.64
C PRO A 398 -18.94 17.19 45.15
N LYS A 399 -17.73 17.29 44.60
CA LYS A 399 -17.02 16.14 44.04
C LYS A 399 -16.43 15.29 45.17
N PRO A 400 -16.77 13.99 45.27
CA PRO A 400 -16.19 13.09 46.26
C PRO A 400 -14.67 12.97 46.09
N GLN A 401 -13.89 13.54 47.00
CA GLN A 401 -12.44 13.38 47.07
C GLN A 401 -12.07 12.55 48.30
N ILE A 402 -11.54 11.36 48.05
CA ILE A 402 -11.12 10.44 49.10
C ILE A 402 -9.61 10.34 49.04
N TYR A 403 -8.95 10.66 50.16
CA TYR A 403 -7.53 10.43 50.34
C TYR A 403 -7.29 9.11 51.07
N LEU A 404 -6.43 8.27 50.51
CA LEU A 404 -6.03 6.99 51.07
C LEU A 404 -4.54 7.06 51.43
N ALA A 405 -4.24 6.90 52.72
CA ALA A 405 -2.87 6.88 53.24
C ALA A 405 -2.48 5.47 53.69
N GLY A 406 -1.17 5.16 53.66
CA GLY A 406 -0.62 3.90 54.15
C GLY A 406 -0.40 2.81 53.09
N LEU A 407 -0.62 3.10 51.80
CA LEU A 407 -0.50 2.12 50.70
C LEU A 407 0.93 1.93 50.15
N ARG A 408 1.93 2.65 50.66
CA ARG A 408 3.33 2.53 50.19
C ARG A 408 4.24 1.90 51.25
N GLY A 409 4.73 0.70 50.97
CA GLY A 409 6.02 0.19 51.46
C GLY A 409 6.07 -0.56 52.79
N GLN A 410 4.96 -0.75 53.53
CA GLN A 410 4.96 -1.49 54.80
C GLN A 410 3.90 -2.61 54.78
N ARG A 411 4.28 -3.85 55.12
CA ARG A 411 3.40 -5.05 55.05
C ARG A 411 2.23 -5.05 56.04
N ASN A 412 2.29 -4.24 57.11
CA ASN A 412 1.28 -4.21 58.18
C ASN A 412 0.69 -2.79 58.41
N ALA A 413 0.77 -1.87 57.43
CA ALA A 413 0.22 -0.53 57.60
C ALA A 413 -1.32 -0.54 57.48
N GLN A 414 -1.99 0.05 58.47
CA GLN A 414 -3.44 0.19 58.47
C GLN A 414 -3.84 1.28 57.46
N VAL A 415 -4.70 0.93 56.50
CA VAL A 415 -5.17 1.89 55.48
C VAL A 415 -6.11 2.90 56.15
N VAL A 416 -5.71 4.16 56.14
CA VAL A 416 -6.52 5.26 56.65
C VAL A 416 -7.22 5.93 55.47
N LYS A 417 -8.55 5.90 55.49
CA LYS A 417 -9.42 6.56 54.51
C LYS A 417 -9.95 7.85 55.11
N THR A 418 -9.51 8.98 54.58
CA THR A 418 -9.99 10.32 54.97
C THR A 418 -10.78 10.94 53.83
N ASN A 419 -11.99 11.40 54.14
CA ASN A 419 -12.82 12.12 53.18
C ASN A 419 -12.44 13.59 53.18
N LEU A 420 -12.08 14.13 52.01
CA LEU A 420 -11.67 15.51 51.79
C LEU A 420 -12.70 16.29 50.95
N THR A 421 -13.93 15.78 50.83
CA THR A 421 -15.03 16.53 50.20
C THR A 421 -15.25 17.87 50.90
N ARG A 422 -15.11 18.96 50.15
CA ARG A 422 -15.51 20.29 50.59
C ARG A 422 -17.02 20.47 50.47
N SER A 423 -17.63 21.15 51.42
CA SER A 423 -19.05 21.53 51.37
C SER A 423 -19.28 22.60 50.31
N VAL A 424 -20.52 22.68 49.80
CA VAL A 424 -20.92 23.65 48.76
C VAL A 424 -20.96 25.09 49.30
N ASP A 425 -21.00 25.25 50.62
CA ASP A 425 -21.13 26.54 51.31
C ASP A 425 -19.78 27.22 51.65
N GLU A 426 -18.65 26.62 51.23
CA GLU A 426 -17.30 27.23 51.24
C GLU A 426 -16.93 27.76 49.86
#